data_AF-A0A6A4RAB5-F1
#
_entry.id   AF-A0A6A4RAB5-F1
#
_cell.length_a   1.000
_cell.length_b   1.000
_cell.length_c   1.000
_cell.angle_alpha   90.00
_cell.angle_beta   90.00
_cell.angle_gamma   90.00
#
_symmetry.space_group_name_H-M   'P 1'
#
loop_
_entity.id
_entity.type
_entity.pdbx_description
1 polymer ?
#
loop_
_entity_poly.entity_id
_entity_poly.type
_entity_poly.pdbx_seq_one_letter_code
_entity_poly.pdbx_strand_id
1 'polypeptide(L)'
;TAQVLVPWGTPLDDSAPEWSEDLTMTPQAQAASVGMHHDGMHPFALDESTASERFLLVMNNEYIDENALWAPQGGPTNMTEGKRPADEVRTEINAHGVTVVEVKKDADGRWSHVKGSAHNRRYTSATPMHLSGPVAGSDYVKTRYSPGGTQARGTNNNCAHGYTPWGTYLTCEENWPAYFVKNEGRTLDDDRLGIASGRGRYGW
;
A
#
# COMPACT_ATOMS: atom_id res chain seq x y z
N THR A 1 2.63 29.00 5.52
CA THR A 1 2.15 28.47 4.22
C THR A 1 2.22 26.96 4.29
N ALA A 2 1.47 26.25 3.44
CA ALA A 2 1.53 24.79 3.31
C ALA A 2 1.95 24.43 1.88
N GLN A 3 2.64 23.31 1.71
CA GLN A 3 3.06 22.80 0.41
C GLN A 3 2.62 21.35 0.27
N VAL A 4 2.05 21.00 -0.88
CA VAL A 4 1.84 19.60 -1.25
C VAL A 4 3.21 19.01 -1.63
N LEU A 5 3.55 17.88 -1.03
CA LEU A 5 4.84 17.22 -1.26
C LEU A 5 4.74 16.10 -2.29
N VAL A 6 3.89 15.10 -2.01
CA VAL A 6 3.82 13.86 -2.78
C VAL A 6 2.40 13.27 -2.68
N PRO A 7 1.44 13.76 -3.48
CA PRO A 7 0.06 13.25 -3.46
C PRO A 7 -0.04 11.86 -4.09
N TRP A 8 -1.16 11.18 -3.88
CA TRP A 8 -1.50 9.93 -4.57
C TRP A 8 -1.33 10.06 -6.09
N GLY A 9 -0.85 8.99 -6.73
CA GLY A 9 -0.71 8.94 -8.18
C GLY A 9 0.58 9.57 -8.70
N THR A 10 1.32 10.32 -7.86
CA THR A 10 2.64 10.85 -8.22
C THR A 10 3.55 9.69 -8.66
N PRO A 11 4.13 9.74 -9.88
CA PRO A 11 4.98 8.67 -10.36
C PRO A 11 6.32 8.65 -9.61
N LEU A 12 6.77 7.45 -9.22
CA LEU A 12 8.05 7.23 -8.55
C LEU A 12 9.23 7.30 -9.53
N ASP A 13 8.98 6.92 -10.78
CA ASP A 13 9.92 6.91 -11.91
C ASP A 13 9.15 7.08 -13.24
N ASP A 14 9.83 6.91 -14.37
CA ASP A 14 9.24 7.12 -15.70
C ASP A 14 8.44 5.91 -16.23
N SER A 15 8.26 4.85 -15.43
CA SER A 15 7.41 3.70 -15.79
C SER A 15 5.93 3.94 -15.52
N ALA A 16 5.60 4.97 -14.73
CA ALA A 16 4.24 5.46 -14.54
C ALA A 16 4.02 6.82 -15.23
N PRO A 17 2.81 7.05 -15.80
CA PRO A 17 2.45 8.36 -16.32
C PRO A 17 2.33 9.40 -15.20
N GLU A 18 2.50 10.67 -15.56
CA GLU A 18 2.12 11.76 -14.66
C GLU A 18 0.63 11.70 -14.35
N TRP A 19 0.27 12.06 -13.12
CA TRP A 19 -1.13 12.08 -12.71
C TRP A 19 -1.91 13.14 -13.48
N SER A 20 -3.14 12.80 -13.86
CA SER A 20 -4.16 13.73 -14.33
C SER A 20 -5.56 13.24 -13.94
N GLU A 21 -6.54 14.13 -13.96
CA GLU A 21 -7.95 13.79 -13.66
C GLU A 21 -8.54 12.78 -14.66
N ASP A 22 -8.02 12.73 -15.88
CA ASP A 22 -8.45 11.81 -16.94
C ASP A 22 -7.63 10.50 -16.96
N LEU A 23 -6.62 10.36 -16.10
CA LEU A 23 -5.74 9.21 -16.08
C LEU A 23 -6.50 7.95 -15.65
N THR A 24 -6.69 7.03 -16.59
CA THR A 24 -7.13 5.67 -16.26
C THR A 24 -6.00 4.89 -15.60
N MET A 25 -6.09 4.73 -14.28
CA MET A 25 -5.09 4.02 -13.50
C MET A 25 -5.07 2.52 -13.84
N THR A 26 -3.89 2.00 -14.17
CA THR A 26 -3.66 0.58 -14.45
C THR A 26 -2.92 -0.09 -13.30
N PRO A 27 -2.88 -1.43 -13.21
CA PRO A 27 -2.11 -2.12 -12.18
C PRO A 27 -0.64 -1.73 -12.17
N GLN A 28 -0.04 -1.58 -13.36
CA GLN A 28 1.37 -1.23 -13.53
C GLN A 28 1.63 0.22 -13.11
N ALA A 29 0.79 1.16 -13.56
CA ALA A 29 0.91 2.56 -13.18
C ALA A 29 0.77 2.72 -11.66
N GLN A 30 -0.24 2.11 -11.04
CA GLN A 30 -0.46 2.22 -9.60
C GLN A 30 0.66 1.57 -8.78
N ALA A 31 1.31 0.51 -9.28
CA ALA A 31 2.47 -0.11 -8.64
C ALA A 31 3.75 0.75 -8.70
N ALA A 32 3.82 1.67 -9.67
CA ALA A 32 4.95 2.58 -9.87
C ALA A 32 4.62 4.04 -9.46
N SER A 33 3.44 4.27 -8.89
CA SER A 33 3.01 5.55 -8.33
C SER A 33 2.82 5.47 -6.82
N VAL A 34 2.81 6.61 -6.15
CA VAL A 34 2.45 6.75 -4.74
C VAL A 34 1.04 6.19 -4.50
N GLY A 35 0.85 5.47 -3.38
CA GLY A 35 -0.44 4.85 -3.02
C GLY A 35 -1.50 5.84 -2.54
N MET A 36 -2.70 5.33 -2.24
CA MET A 36 -3.85 6.12 -1.78
C MET A 36 -3.86 6.27 -0.26
N HIS A 37 -4.57 7.29 0.23
CA HIS A 37 -4.84 7.53 1.66
C HIS A 37 -3.60 7.37 2.53
N HIS A 38 -2.72 8.36 2.43
CA HIS A 38 -1.49 8.43 3.21
C HIS A 38 -1.83 8.40 4.70
N ASP A 39 -1.12 7.57 5.45
CA ASP A 39 -1.28 7.49 6.90
C ASP A 39 0.09 7.59 7.58
N GLY A 40 0.42 6.73 8.55
CA GLY A 40 1.66 6.79 9.30
C GLY A 40 2.89 6.97 8.41
N MET A 41 3.81 7.84 8.81
CA MET A 41 4.99 8.17 8.02
C MET A 41 6.19 8.57 8.88
N HIS A 42 7.40 8.23 8.41
CA HIS A 42 8.66 8.55 9.08
C HIS A 42 9.77 8.96 8.10
N PRO A 43 10.49 10.06 8.35
CA PRO A 43 11.70 10.40 7.60
C PRO A 43 12.94 9.67 8.14
N PHE A 44 13.74 9.08 7.26
CA PHE A 44 15.05 8.51 7.57
C PHE A 44 16.13 9.31 6.83
N ALA A 45 17.05 9.92 7.57
CA ALA A 45 18.17 10.63 6.97
C ALA A 45 19.00 9.69 6.09
N LEU A 46 19.35 10.14 4.88
CA LEU A 46 20.32 9.43 4.04
C LEU A 46 21.76 9.71 4.48
N ASP A 47 21.98 10.90 5.04
CA ASP A 47 23.22 11.36 5.65
C ASP A 47 22.85 12.31 6.79
N GLU A 48 23.41 12.07 7.98
CA GLU A 48 23.17 12.88 9.19
C GLU A 48 23.50 14.37 9.00
N SER A 49 24.51 14.68 8.20
CA SER A 49 24.90 16.07 7.91
C SER A 49 23.86 16.81 7.06
N THR A 50 23.03 16.08 6.31
CA THR A 50 21.97 16.63 5.45
C THR A 50 20.57 16.22 5.89
N ALA A 51 20.40 15.68 7.11
CA ALA A 51 19.14 15.11 7.58
C ALA A 51 17.96 16.10 7.51
N SER A 52 18.24 17.40 7.62
CA SER A 52 17.24 18.49 7.54
C SER A 52 16.88 18.92 6.11
N GLU A 53 17.52 18.33 5.10
CA GLU A 53 17.42 18.73 3.69
C GLU A 53 17.19 17.55 2.75
N ARG A 54 17.65 16.35 3.11
CA ARG A 54 17.55 15.15 2.25
C ARG A 54 17.37 13.89 3.08
N PHE A 55 16.28 13.17 2.82
CA PHE A 55 15.90 11.97 3.56
C PHE A 55 15.01 11.05 2.73
N LEU A 56 14.85 9.82 3.17
CA LEU A 56 13.78 8.93 2.69
C LEU A 56 12.54 9.16 3.53
N LEU A 57 11.43 9.53 2.91
CA LEU A 57 10.13 9.52 3.55
C LEU A 57 9.47 8.17 3.28
N VAL A 58 9.28 7.40 4.34
CA VAL A 58 8.52 6.15 4.30
C VAL A 58 7.13 6.45 4.82
N MET A 59 6.10 6.11 4.06
CA MET A 59 4.70 6.42 4.37
C MET A 59 3.80 5.24 4.07
N ASN A 60 2.80 5.02 4.91
CA ASN A 60 1.76 4.04 4.67
C ASN A 60 0.70 4.56 3.69
N ASN A 61 0.03 3.61 3.04
CA ASN A 61 -1.11 3.82 2.16
C ASN A 61 -2.22 2.86 2.60
N GLU A 62 -3.20 3.37 3.35
CA GLU A 62 -4.05 2.52 4.20
C GLU A 62 -5.21 1.88 3.44
N TYR A 63 -5.96 2.66 2.66
CA TYR A 63 -7.15 2.20 1.96
C TYR A 63 -7.28 2.92 0.62
N ILE A 64 -8.37 2.66 -0.10
CA ILE A 64 -8.71 3.36 -1.36
C ILE A 64 -10.04 4.10 -1.26
N ASP A 65 -10.15 5.17 -2.04
CA ASP A 65 -11.44 5.74 -2.42
C ASP A 65 -11.75 5.31 -3.84
N GLU A 66 -12.74 4.43 -4.00
CA GLU A 66 -13.10 3.85 -5.30
C GLU A 66 -13.72 4.88 -6.24
N ASN A 67 -14.40 5.90 -5.71
CA ASN A 67 -14.96 6.95 -6.55
C ASN A 67 -13.83 7.80 -7.15
N ALA A 68 -12.79 8.10 -6.36
CA ALA A 68 -11.63 8.84 -6.86
C ALA A 68 -10.77 7.99 -7.80
N LEU A 69 -10.46 6.74 -7.43
CA LEU A 69 -9.64 5.83 -8.24
C LEU A 69 -10.26 5.55 -9.61
N TRP A 70 -11.58 5.37 -9.63
CA TRP A 70 -12.31 4.97 -10.82
C TRP A 70 -13.14 6.09 -11.46
N ALA A 71 -12.90 7.35 -11.07
CA ALA A 71 -13.61 8.51 -11.61
C ALA A 71 -13.58 8.56 -13.16
N PRO A 72 -12.44 8.31 -13.84
CA PRO A 72 -12.39 8.36 -15.31
C PRO A 72 -13.25 7.30 -16.00
N GLN A 73 -13.63 6.22 -15.30
CA GLN A 73 -14.46 5.13 -15.82
C GLN A 73 -15.90 5.17 -15.29
N GLY A 74 -16.24 6.16 -14.44
CA GLY A 74 -17.56 6.26 -13.82
C GLY A 74 -17.79 5.30 -12.67
N GLY A 75 -16.72 4.75 -12.09
CA GLY A 75 -16.76 3.85 -10.94
C GLY A 75 -16.30 2.41 -11.25
N PRO A 76 -16.13 1.61 -10.20
CA PRO A 76 -15.67 0.22 -10.31
C PRO A 76 -16.70 -0.73 -10.97
N THR A 77 -16.26 -1.54 -11.95
CA THR A 77 -17.09 -2.54 -12.65
C THR A 77 -17.62 -3.65 -11.73
N ASN A 78 -18.93 -3.93 -11.71
CA ASN A 78 -19.51 -5.01 -10.89
C ASN A 78 -19.28 -4.84 -9.38
N MET A 79 -19.31 -3.62 -8.85
CA MET A 79 -19.07 -3.35 -7.42
C MET A 79 -20.08 -4.04 -6.48
N THR A 80 -21.36 -4.07 -6.86
CA THR A 80 -22.43 -4.62 -6.01
C THR A 80 -22.61 -6.12 -6.16
N GLU A 81 -22.50 -6.64 -7.38
CA GLU A 81 -22.74 -8.05 -7.71
C GLU A 81 -21.86 -8.50 -8.87
N GLY A 82 -21.55 -9.79 -8.94
CA GLY A 82 -20.72 -10.37 -10.00
C GLY A 82 -19.22 -10.27 -9.72
N LYS A 83 -18.40 -10.86 -10.59
CA LYS A 83 -16.94 -10.85 -10.44
C LYS A 83 -16.38 -9.50 -10.89
N ARG A 84 -15.51 -8.91 -10.08
CA ARG A 84 -14.71 -7.73 -10.47
C ARG A 84 -13.68 -8.13 -11.56
N PRO A 85 -13.35 -7.24 -12.50
CA PRO A 85 -12.23 -7.46 -13.41
C PRO A 85 -10.91 -7.59 -12.63
N ALA A 86 -10.08 -8.57 -13.00
CA ALA A 86 -8.85 -8.86 -12.25
C ALA A 86 -7.87 -7.68 -12.22
N ASP A 87 -7.81 -6.88 -13.29
CA ASP A 87 -6.93 -5.72 -13.34
C ASP A 87 -7.47 -4.56 -12.49
N GLU A 88 -8.78 -4.39 -12.34
CA GLU A 88 -9.30 -3.40 -11.37
C GLU A 88 -8.87 -3.78 -9.94
N VAL A 89 -9.07 -5.04 -9.55
CA VAL A 89 -8.66 -5.55 -8.24
C VAL A 89 -7.13 -5.42 -8.03
N ARG A 90 -6.32 -5.67 -9.06
CA ARG A 90 -4.85 -5.50 -8.97
C ARG A 90 -4.44 -4.04 -8.82
N THR A 91 -5.11 -3.11 -9.50
CA THR A 91 -4.88 -1.67 -9.30
C THR A 91 -5.16 -1.30 -7.85
N GLU A 92 -6.30 -1.74 -7.31
CA GLU A 92 -6.69 -1.47 -5.92
C GLU A 92 -5.69 -2.06 -4.91
N ILE A 93 -5.29 -3.32 -5.10
CA ILE A 93 -4.23 -3.98 -4.32
C ILE A 93 -2.92 -3.17 -4.37
N ASN A 94 -2.56 -2.63 -5.53
CA ASN A 94 -1.36 -1.83 -5.70
C ASN A 94 -1.49 -0.41 -5.16
N ALA A 95 -2.68 0.06 -4.81
CA ALA A 95 -2.88 1.37 -4.18
C ALA A 95 -2.63 1.34 -2.66
N HIS A 96 -2.64 0.16 -2.04
CA HIS A 96 -2.35 -0.06 -0.62
C HIS A 96 -0.86 -0.27 -0.35
N GLY A 97 -0.47 -0.25 0.93
CA GLY A 97 0.82 -0.74 1.40
C GLY A 97 1.69 0.38 1.96
N VAL A 98 2.93 0.47 1.46
CA VAL A 98 3.94 1.46 1.88
C VAL A 98 4.59 2.05 0.63
N THR A 99 4.77 3.36 0.65
CA THR A 99 5.57 4.11 -0.31
C THR A 99 6.85 4.61 0.35
N VAL A 100 7.98 4.41 -0.32
CA VAL A 100 9.26 5.02 0.02
C VAL A 100 9.60 6.02 -1.07
N VAL A 101 9.86 7.27 -0.70
CA VAL A 101 10.35 8.30 -1.62
C VAL A 101 11.55 9.01 -1.04
N GLU A 102 12.56 9.26 -1.86
CA GLU A 102 13.59 10.24 -1.52
C GLU A 102 13.01 11.65 -1.64
N VAL A 103 13.25 12.48 -0.63
CA VAL A 103 12.80 13.86 -0.55
C VAL A 103 14.02 14.77 -0.41
N LYS A 104 13.99 15.91 -1.09
CA LYS A 104 15.00 16.96 -0.97
C LYS A 104 14.39 18.35 -0.82
N LYS A 105 15.11 19.22 -0.14
CA LYS A 105 14.88 20.66 -0.07
C LYS A 105 15.83 21.38 -1.01
N ASP A 106 15.31 22.31 -1.82
CA ASP A 106 16.17 23.18 -2.64
C ASP A 106 16.65 24.42 -1.88
N ALA A 107 17.52 25.22 -2.51
CA ALA A 107 18.10 26.42 -1.92
C ALA A 107 17.07 27.52 -1.60
N ASP A 108 15.93 27.52 -2.30
CA ASP A 108 14.80 28.43 -2.04
C ASP A 108 13.88 27.90 -0.92
N GLY A 109 14.21 26.72 -0.38
CA GLY A 109 13.53 26.08 0.72
C GLY A 109 12.28 25.30 0.34
N ARG A 110 12.05 25.04 -0.95
CA ARG A 110 10.94 24.20 -1.43
C ARG A 110 11.31 22.73 -1.34
N TRP A 111 10.32 21.93 -0.99
CA TRP A 111 10.47 20.48 -0.89
C TRP A 111 10.01 19.79 -2.19
N SER A 112 10.67 18.70 -2.57
CA SER A 112 10.25 17.87 -3.71
C SER A 112 10.69 16.43 -3.49
N HIS A 113 9.95 15.47 -4.04
CA HIS A 113 10.48 14.11 -4.16
C HIS A 113 11.49 14.04 -5.32
N VAL A 114 12.43 13.11 -5.22
CA VAL A 114 13.42 12.85 -6.26
C VAL A 114 12.89 11.71 -7.14
N LYS A 115 12.15 12.06 -8.20
CA LYS A 115 11.67 11.09 -9.20
C LYS A 115 12.86 10.32 -9.79
N GLY A 116 12.71 8.99 -9.92
CA GLY A 116 13.76 8.10 -10.40
C GLY A 116 14.89 7.82 -9.39
N SER A 117 14.76 8.24 -8.13
CA SER A 117 15.71 7.82 -7.10
C SER A 117 15.71 6.29 -6.97
N ALA A 118 16.91 5.72 -6.86
CA ALA A 118 17.10 4.28 -6.64
C ALA A 118 16.50 3.79 -5.30
N HIS A 119 16.16 4.70 -4.39
CA HIS A 119 15.50 4.38 -3.13
C HIS A 119 13.97 4.37 -3.23
N ASN A 120 13.39 4.94 -4.29
CA ASN A 120 11.94 4.98 -4.44
C ASN A 120 11.40 3.56 -4.60
N ARG A 121 10.34 3.23 -3.84
CA ARG A 121 9.78 1.88 -3.85
C ARG A 121 8.35 1.83 -3.38
N ARG A 122 7.56 0.95 -3.99
CA ARG A 122 6.28 0.48 -3.46
C ARG A 122 6.43 -0.90 -2.84
N TYR A 123 5.84 -1.05 -1.67
CA TYR A 123 5.44 -2.34 -1.10
C TYR A 123 3.91 -2.34 -1.07
N THR A 124 3.28 -3.32 -1.68
CA THR A 124 1.82 -3.39 -1.89
C THR A 124 1.22 -4.62 -1.23
N SER A 125 -0.11 -4.75 -1.23
CA SER A 125 -0.80 -5.98 -0.76
C SER A 125 -0.51 -7.23 -1.62
N ALA A 126 0.28 -7.10 -2.71
CA ALA A 126 0.77 -8.23 -3.51
C ALA A 126 2.28 -8.47 -3.42
N THR A 127 3.05 -7.60 -2.76
CA THR A 127 4.52 -7.73 -2.70
C THR A 127 4.92 -8.99 -1.94
N PRO A 128 5.76 -9.90 -2.48
CA PRO A 128 6.21 -11.06 -1.72
C PRO A 128 6.90 -10.64 -0.41
N MET A 129 6.43 -11.17 0.71
CA MET A 129 6.92 -10.86 2.06
C MET A 129 7.36 -12.15 2.75
N HIS A 130 8.41 -12.08 3.57
CA HIS A 130 8.83 -13.19 4.41
C HIS A 130 8.09 -13.15 5.75
N LEU A 131 7.58 -14.30 6.19
CA LEU A 131 7.01 -14.45 7.52
C LEU A 131 8.08 -14.99 8.47
N SER A 132 8.28 -14.30 9.59
CA SER A 132 9.26 -14.68 10.62
C SER A 132 8.59 -14.80 12.00
N GLY A 133 9.38 -15.18 13.01
CA GLY A 133 8.90 -15.38 14.38
C GLY A 133 8.21 -16.73 14.60
N PRO A 134 7.65 -16.96 15.80
CA PRO A 134 7.20 -18.29 16.23
C PRO A 134 6.08 -18.92 15.39
N VAL A 135 5.31 -18.11 14.66
CA VAL A 135 4.19 -18.58 13.84
C VAL A 135 4.66 -19.04 12.45
N ALA A 136 5.82 -18.60 11.98
CA ALA A 136 6.34 -18.98 10.67
C ALA A 136 6.53 -20.50 10.57
N GLY A 137 6.00 -21.10 9.50
CA GLY A 137 6.03 -22.54 9.25
C GLY A 137 4.97 -23.36 9.97
N SER A 138 4.19 -22.76 10.87
CA SER A 138 3.05 -23.42 11.51
C SER A 138 1.91 -23.69 10.53
N ASP A 139 1.00 -24.60 10.87
CA ASP A 139 -0.13 -24.94 10.00
C ASP A 139 -1.13 -23.78 9.82
N TYR A 140 -1.13 -22.79 10.72
CA TYR A 140 -1.99 -21.60 10.64
C TYR A 140 -1.69 -20.68 9.46
N VAL A 141 -0.46 -20.73 8.93
CA VAL A 141 0.00 -19.80 7.88
C VAL A 141 0.34 -20.50 6.56
N LYS A 142 0.08 -21.80 6.48
CA LYS A 142 0.23 -22.56 5.24
C LYS A 142 -0.95 -22.31 4.32
N THR A 143 -0.66 -21.90 3.10
CA THR A 143 -1.66 -21.64 2.06
C THR A 143 -1.23 -22.28 0.74
N ARG A 144 -2.08 -22.23 -0.29
CA ARG A 144 -1.68 -22.64 -1.64
C ARG A 144 -0.49 -21.82 -2.19
N TYR A 145 -0.36 -20.56 -1.77
CA TYR A 145 0.76 -19.72 -2.18
C TYR A 145 2.04 -20.03 -1.40
N SER A 146 1.91 -20.28 -0.09
CA SER A 146 3.03 -20.65 0.77
C SER A 146 2.77 -21.98 1.46
N PRO A 147 3.01 -23.12 0.79
CA PRO A 147 2.80 -24.44 1.39
C PRO A 147 3.73 -24.70 2.59
N GLY A 148 4.88 -24.03 2.63
CA GLY A 148 5.82 -24.07 3.75
C GLY A 148 5.51 -23.08 4.88
N GLY A 149 4.54 -22.16 4.71
CA GLY A 149 4.12 -21.22 5.75
C GLY A 149 5.14 -20.14 6.12
N THR A 150 6.08 -19.81 5.22
CA THR A 150 7.17 -18.83 5.48
C THR A 150 7.08 -17.60 4.59
N GLN A 151 6.05 -17.49 3.76
CA GLN A 151 5.86 -16.38 2.84
C GLN A 151 4.40 -15.92 2.84
N ALA A 152 4.21 -14.62 2.64
CA ALA A 152 2.90 -14.00 2.45
C ALA A 152 2.93 -13.11 1.20
N ARG A 153 1.75 -12.70 0.75
CA ARG A 153 1.61 -11.65 -0.25
C ARG A 153 1.20 -10.37 0.44
N GLY A 154 2.15 -9.45 0.46
CA GLY A 154 2.00 -8.04 0.73
C GLY A 154 1.80 -7.68 2.18
N THR A 155 1.46 -6.41 2.34
CA THR A 155 0.93 -5.85 3.57
C THR A 155 -0.27 -4.96 3.22
N ASN A 156 -1.29 -4.95 4.07
CA ASN A 156 -2.56 -4.30 3.77
C ASN A 156 -3.10 -3.51 4.95
N ASN A 157 -3.92 -2.48 4.68
CA ASN A 157 -4.52 -1.64 5.72
C ASN A 157 -3.50 -1.05 6.69
N ASN A 158 -2.42 -0.55 6.09
CA ASN A 158 -1.30 0.05 6.75
C ASN A 158 -1.74 1.38 7.38
N CYS A 159 -2.08 1.37 8.66
CA CYS A 159 -2.60 2.56 9.35
C CYS A 159 -1.41 3.40 9.86
N ALA A 160 -1.03 3.25 11.12
CA ALA A 160 0.06 4.01 11.71
C ALA A 160 1.44 3.35 11.51
N HIS A 161 2.46 3.93 12.13
CA HIS A 161 3.82 3.45 12.00
C HIS A 161 4.60 3.47 13.32
N GLY A 162 5.70 2.74 13.32
CA GLY A 162 6.80 2.89 14.26
C GLY A 162 8.12 2.94 13.50
N TYR A 163 9.19 3.30 14.20
CA TYR A 163 10.54 3.24 13.66
C TYR A 163 11.48 2.72 14.75
N THR A 164 12.54 2.05 14.33
CA THR A 164 13.49 1.42 15.23
C THR A 164 14.81 2.20 15.26
N PRO A 165 15.54 2.20 16.39
CA PRO A 165 16.86 2.82 16.47
C PRO A 165 17.93 2.26 15.51
N TRP A 166 17.71 1.09 14.93
CA TRP A 166 18.58 0.47 13.92
C TRP A 166 18.14 0.72 12.47
N GLY A 167 17.34 1.77 12.23
CA GLY A 167 17.05 2.26 10.88
C GLY A 167 16.04 1.42 10.09
N THR A 168 15.03 0.85 10.76
CA THR A 168 13.93 0.14 10.11
C THR A 168 12.58 0.79 10.41
N TYR A 169 11.66 0.62 9.47
CA TYR A 169 10.30 1.11 9.54
C TYR A 169 9.34 -0.02 9.91
N LEU A 170 8.41 0.24 10.81
CA LEU A 170 7.34 -0.67 11.20
C LEU A 170 6.03 -0.13 10.64
N THR A 171 5.39 -0.90 9.78
CA THR A 171 4.04 -0.64 9.30
C THR A 171 3.06 -1.61 9.97
N CYS A 172 1.84 -1.16 10.25
CA CYS A 172 0.86 -1.91 11.04
C CYS A 172 -0.43 -2.13 10.24
N GLU A 173 -0.84 -3.39 10.11
CA GLU A 173 -2.10 -3.79 9.49
C GLU A 173 -3.24 -3.68 10.51
N GLU A 174 -4.23 -2.82 10.24
CA GLU A 174 -5.35 -2.60 11.17
C GLU A 174 -6.62 -3.33 10.69
N ASN A 175 -7.26 -2.79 9.65
CA ASN A 175 -8.60 -3.20 9.22
C ASN A 175 -8.60 -4.31 8.16
N TRP A 176 -7.58 -5.15 8.15
CA TRP A 176 -7.41 -6.22 7.17
C TRP A 176 -8.57 -7.24 7.10
N PRO A 177 -9.34 -7.55 8.18
CA PRO A 177 -10.44 -8.51 8.09
C PRO A 177 -11.54 -8.10 7.09
N ALA A 178 -11.72 -6.79 6.84
CA ALA A 178 -12.74 -6.26 5.95
C ALA A 178 -12.58 -6.67 4.46
N TYR A 179 -11.43 -7.24 4.11
CA TYR A 179 -11.04 -7.60 2.75
C TYR A 179 -11.19 -9.10 2.47
N PHE A 180 -11.55 -9.86 3.49
CA PHE A 180 -11.75 -11.29 3.40
C PHE A 180 -13.21 -11.63 3.64
N VAL A 181 -13.65 -12.68 2.96
CA VAL A 181 -14.96 -13.29 3.20
C VAL A 181 -14.79 -14.77 3.46
N LYS A 182 -15.61 -15.29 4.36
CA LYS A 182 -15.72 -16.73 4.63
C LYS A 182 -17.18 -17.11 4.78
N ASN A 183 -17.69 -17.77 3.74
CA ASN A 183 -19.11 -18.13 3.63
C ASN A 183 -19.45 -19.46 4.30
N GLU A 184 -18.48 -20.38 4.37
CA GLU A 184 -18.67 -21.73 4.89
C GLU A 184 -17.51 -22.13 5.81
N GLY A 185 -17.75 -23.10 6.68
CA GLY A 185 -16.72 -23.62 7.60
C GLY A 185 -16.18 -22.57 8.58
N ARG A 186 -17.02 -21.60 8.97
CA ARG A 186 -16.68 -20.55 9.92
C ARG A 186 -16.42 -21.13 11.32
N THR A 187 -15.55 -20.46 12.05
CA THR A 187 -15.10 -20.77 13.41
C THR A 187 -15.26 -19.54 14.30
N LEU A 188 -15.14 -19.72 15.62
CA LEU A 188 -15.22 -18.60 16.57
C LEU A 188 -14.16 -17.51 16.32
N ASP A 189 -12.99 -17.88 15.79
CA ASP A 189 -11.93 -16.94 15.45
C ASP A 189 -12.32 -16.02 14.29
N ASP A 190 -13.05 -16.55 13.30
CA ASP A 190 -13.54 -15.74 12.17
C ASP A 190 -14.50 -14.63 12.65
N ASP A 191 -15.36 -14.95 13.62
CA ASP A 191 -16.29 -13.99 14.23
C ASP A 191 -15.56 -13.00 15.14
N ARG A 192 -14.58 -13.48 15.92
CA ARG A 192 -13.76 -12.63 16.81
C ARG A 192 -12.94 -11.60 16.03
N LEU A 193 -12.47 -11.96 14.84
CA LEU A 193 -11.71 -11.10 13.93
C LEU A 193 -12.62 -10.21 13.07
N GLY A 194 -13.93 -10.50 13.00
CA GLY A 194 -14.87 -9.73 12.19
C GLY A 194 -14.81 -10.05 10.69
N ILE A 195 -14.41 -11.26 10.31
CA ILE A 195 -14.38 -11.68 8.90
C ILE A 195 -15.82 -11.79 8.39
N ALA A 196 -16.15 -11.06 7.33
CA ALA A 196 -17.51 -11.04 6.80
C ALA A 196 -17.91 -12.33 6.08
N SER A 197 -19.21 -12.50 5.85
CA SER A 197 -19.76 -13.40 4.83
C SER A 197 -20.35 -12.56 3.70
N GLY A 198 -20.50 -13.16 2.52
CA GLY A 198 -21.03 -12.49 1.34
C GLY A 198 -19.93 -11.74 0.59
N ARG A 199 -20.04 -10.41 0.53
CA ARG A 199 -19.16 -9.55 -0.24
C ARG A 199 -18.31 -8.68 0.68
N GLY A 200 -16.99 -8.71 0.48
CA GLY A 200 -16.05 -7.89 1.24
C GLY A 200 -16.10 -6.42 0.82
N ARG A 201 -15.35 -5.56 1.53
CA ARG A 201 -15.38 -4.09 1.38
C ARG A 201 -15.30 -3.60 -0.08
N TYR A 202 -14.43 -4.20 -0.89
CA TYR A 202 -14.18 -3.82 -2.29
C TYR A 202 -14.55 -4.93 -3.29
N GLY A 203 -15.17 -6.02 -2.81
CA GLY A 203 -15.59 -7.14 -3.64
C GLY A 203 -14.46 -7.90 -4.36
N TRP A 204 -13.25 -7.91 -3.77
CA TRP A 204 -12.08 -8.66 -4.24
C TRP A 204 -12.32 -10.18 -4.28
#